data_AF-A0A1H8HJX5-F1
#
_entry.id   AF-A0A1H8HJX5-F1
#
_cell.length_a   1.000
_cell.length_b   1.000
_cell.length_c   1.000
_cell.angle_alpha   90.00
_cell.angle_beta   90.00
_cell.angle_gamma   90.00
#
_symmetry.space_group_name_H-M   'P 1'
#
loop_
_entity.id
_entity.type
_entity.pdbx_description
1 polymer ?
#
loop_
_entity_poly.entity_id
_entity_poly.type
_entity_poly.pdbx_seq_one_letter_code
_entity_poly.pdbx_strand_id
1 'polypeptide(L)'
;MAGAARFADNCAACLGDGGGGNTDMGAPNLTHAVWLYGSDDASMVRTIWDGRQGRLPAWEDHLSLTERRILAVYLQHLGQGAAQ
;
A
#
# COMPACT_ATOMS: atom_id res chain seq x y z
N MET A 1 10.21 22.68 -10.28
CA MET A 1 10.99 21.94 -9.25
C MET A 1 11.53 20.67 -9.89
N ALA A 2 12.82 20.34 -9.72
CA ALA A 2 13.43 19.17 -10.38
C ALA A 2 12.70 17.85 -10.09
N GLY A 3 12.12 17.69 -8.88
CA GLY A 3 11.36 16.50 -8.50
C GLY A 3 10.08 16.29 -9.32
N ALA A 4 9.37 17.35 -9.69
CA ALA A 4 8.11 17.24 -10.45
C ALA A 4 8.34 16.66 -11.86
N ALA A 5 9.40 17.10 -12.55
CA ALA A 5 9.77 16.55 -13.85
C ALA A 5 10.17 15.07 -13.74
N ARG A 6 10.99 14.72 -12.74
CA ARG A 6 11.39 13.31 -12.52
C ARG A 6 10.19 12.41 -12.19
N PHE A 7 9.22 12.92 -11.43
CA PHE A 7 7.99 12.19 -11.14
C PHE A 7 7.17 11.95 -12.42
N ALA A 8 6.98 12.99 -13.25
CA ALA A 8 6.27 12.85 -14.52
C ALA A 8 6.94 11.82 -15.45
N ASP A 9 8.27 11.87 -15.56
CA ASP A 9 9.04 11.02 -16.47
C ASP A 9 9.12 9.55 -16.03
N ASN A 10 9.08 9.26 -14.71
CA ASN A 10 9.43 7.93 -14.19
C ASN A 10 8.35 7.27 -13.31
N CYS A 11 7.40 8.05 -12.78
CA CYS A 11 6.47 7.59 -11.74
C CYS A 11 5.01 7.69 -12.16
N ALA A 12 4.65 8.73 -12.91
CA ALA A 12 3.25 9.04 -13.25
C ALA A 12 2.55 7.92 -14.04
N ALA A 13 3.29 7.12 -14.81
CA ALA A 13 2.72 5.99 -15.55
C ALA A 13 2.00 4.96 -14.64
N CYS A 14 2.48 4.79 -13.40
CA CYS A 14 1.86 3.89 -12.42
C CYS A 14 1.08 4.66 -11.34
N LEU A 15 1.58 5.83 -10.92
CA LEU A 15 1.04 6.58 -9.77
C LEU A 15 0.04 7.68 -10.16
N GLY A 16 -0.17 7.90 -11.46
CA GLY A 16 -0.94 9.02 -12.01
C GLY A 16 -0.22 10.35 -11.85
N ASP A 17 -0.58 11.35 -12.66
CA ASP A 17 0.09 12.65 -12.72
C ASP A 17 0.09 13.39 -11.36
N GLY A 18 -0.93 13.17 -10.54
CA GLY A 18 -1.07 13.75 -9.21
C GLY A 18 -0.64 12.85 -8.05
N GLY A 19 -0.09 11.65 -8.32
CA GLY A 19 0.24 10.68 -7.27
C GLY A 19 -0.98 10.02 -6.61
N GLY A 20 -2.13 10.02 -7.28
CA GLY A 20 -3.36 9.38 -6.80
C GLY A 20 -3.32 7.85 -6.73
N GLY A 21 -2.28 7.24 -7.31
CA GLY A 21 -2.12 5.79 -7.38
C GLY A 21 -2.95 5.14 -8.48
N ASN A 22 -2.77 3.83 -8.63
CA ASN A 22 -3.52 3.00 -9.56
C ASN A 22 -3.68 1.61 -8.94
N THR A 23 -4.91 1.26 -8.55
CA THR A 23 -5.23 -0.02 -7.90
C THR A 23 -4.96 -1.22 -8.79
N ASP A 24 -5.14 -1.09 -10.11
CA ASP A 24 -4.92 -2.18 -11.06
C ASP A 24 -3.44 -2.56 -11.16
N MET A 25 -2.55 -1.60 -10.89
CA MET A 25 -1.11 -1.78 -10.80
C MET A 25 -0.62 -2.06 -9.36
N GLY A 26 -1.52 -2.03 -8.37
CA GLY A 26 -1.16 -2.06 -6.96
C GLY A 26 -0.37 -0.82 -6.47
N ALA A 27 -0.40 0.28 -7.24
CA ALA A 27 0.31 1.50 -6.92
C ALA A 27 -0.47 2.32 -5.87
N PRO A 28 0.15 2.67 -4.72
CA PRO A 28 -0.55 3.34 -3.62
C PRO A 28 -0.89 4.80 -3.96
N ASN A 29 -1.91 5.33 -3.30
CA ASN A 29 -2.20 6.75 -3.33
C ASN A 29 -1.24 7.51 -2.40
N LEU A 30 -0.38 8.34 -2.99
CA LEU A 30 0.64 9.12 -2.28
C LEU A 30 0.08 10.42 -1.67
N THR A 31 -1.17 10.78 -1.98
CA THR A 31 -1.83 11.98 -1.44
C THR A 31 -2.51 11.74 -0.09
N HIS A 32 -2.63 10.47 0.33
CA HIS A 32 -3.19 10.11 1.63
C HIS A 32 -2.15 10.23 2.74
N ALA A 33 -2.62 10.46 3.98
CA ALA A 33 -1.76 10.59 5.15
C ALA A 33 -1.18 9.26 5.66
N VAL A 34 -1.63 8.11 5.12
CA VAL A 34 -1.26 6.78 5.61
C VAL A 34 -0.18 6.17 4.74
N TRP A 35 0.97 5.85 5.36
CA TRP A 35 2.15 5.30 4.69
C TRP A 35 2.54 3.96 5.31
N LEU A 36 2.47 2.88 4.52
CA LEU A 36 2.77 1.52 5.00
C LEU A 36 4.24 1.32 5.41
N TYR A 37 5.16 2.05 4.75
CA TYR A 37 6.61 1.89 4.92
C TYR A 37 7.29 3.12 5.53
N GLY A 38 6.52 4.02 6.15
CA GLY A 38 6.99 5.29 6.68
C GLY A 38 7.00 6.43 5.65
N SER A 39 6.91 7.67 6.13
CA SER A 39 6.87 8.90 5.33
C SER A 39 8.04 9.85 5.58
N ASP A 40 8.98 9.47 6.46
CA ASP A 40 10.21 10.24 6.69
C ASP A 40 11.19 10.11 5.52
N ASP A 41 12.14 11.06 5.44
CA ASP A 41 13.10 11.14 4.33
C ASP A 41 13.89 9.85 4.12
N ALA A 42 14.31 9.20 5.20
CA ALA A 42 15.08 7.95 5.11
C ALA A 42 14.22 6.82 4.54
N SER A 43 12.97 6.71 4.98
CA SER A 43 11.99 5.75 4.46
C SER A 43 11.65 5.99 2.99
N MET A 44 11.53 7.26 2.57
CA MET A 44 11.25 7.65 1.18
C MET A 44 12.41 7.33 0.26
N VAL A 45 13.64 7.72 0.62
CA VAL A 45 14.85 7.39 -0.15
C VAL A 45 15.00 5.89 -0.30
N ARG A 46 14.82 5.12 0.78
CA ARG A 46 14.87 3.66 0.73
C ARG A 46 13.82 3.08 -0.21
N THR A 47 12.59 3.59 -0.17
CA THR A 47 11.50 3.13 -1.02
C THR A 47 11.78 3.38 -2.50
N ILE A 48 12.32 4.55 -2.85
CA ILE A 48 12.68 4.89 -4.23
C ILE A 48 13.89 4.06 -4.70
N TRP A 49 14.87 3.85 -3.82
CA TRP A 49 16.12 3.17 -4.18
C TRP A 49 15.97 1.65 -4.30
N ASP A 50 15.36 1.02 -3.30
CA ASP A 50 15.26 -0.45 -3.21
C ASP A 50 13.96 -0.99 -3.83
N GLY A 51 12.98 -0.12 -4.05
CA GLY A 51 11.61 -0.53 -4.35
C GLY A 51 10.93 -1.22 -3.16
N ARG A 52 9.71 -1.72 -3.37
CA ARG A 52 8.93 -2.47 -2.37
C ARG A 52 8.25 -3.66 -3.03
N GLN A 53 8.22 -4.79 -2.33
CA GLN A 53 7.55 -6.02 -2.79
C GLN A 53 6.62 -6.55 -1.71
N GLY A 54 5.51 -5.83 -1.48
CA GLY A 54 4.46 -6.29 -0.59
C GLY A 54 3.77 -7.52 -1.18
N ARG A 55 3.79 -8.64 -0.47
CA ARG A 55 3.01 -9.84 -0.80
C ARG A 55 2.25 -10.29 0.44
N LEU A 56 0.93 -10.38 0.34
CA LEU A 56 0.12 -11.11 1.30
C LEU A 56 -0.10 -12.52 0.73
N PRO A 57 0.54 -13.56 1.30
CA PRO A 57 0.39 -14.92 0.80
C PRO A 57 -1.04 -15.43 1.03
N ALA A 58 -1.45 -16.44 0.25
CA ALA A 58 -2.65 -17.20 0.55
C ALA A 58 -2.43 -18.01 1.83
N TRP A 59 -3.48 -18.15 2.65
CA TRP A 59 -3.43 -18.85 3.95
C TRP A 59 -4.17 -20.19 3.93
N GLU A 60 -4.50 -20.72 2.76
CA GLU A 60 -5.32 -21.93 2.63
C GLU A 60 -4.65 -23.20 3.13
N ASP A 61 -3.33 -23.31 2.99
CA ASP A 61 -2.53 -24.43 3.48
C ASP A 61 -2.13 -24.29 4.97
N HIS A 62 -2.38 -23.12 5.56
CA HIS A 62 -2.01 -22.81 6.94
C HIS A 62 -3.19 -22.79 7.90
N LEU A 63 -4.39 -22.51 7.40
CA LEU A 63 -5.61 -22.34 8.21
C LEU A 63 -6.77 -23.12 7.60
N SER A 64 -7.48 -23.86 8.47
CA SER A 64 -8.75 -24.49 8.10
C SER A 64 -9.77 -23.45 7.65
N LEU A 65 -10.80 -23.90 6.93
CA LEU A 65 -11.90 -23.03 6.49
C LEU A 65 -12.59 -22.34 7.67
N THR A 66 -12.74 -23.05 8.80
CA THR A 66 -13.37 -22.50 10.01
C THR A 66 -12.52 -21.39 10.62
N GLU A 67 -11.20 -21.59 10.75
CA GLU A 67 -10.28 -20.57 11.27
C GLU A 67 -10.25 -19.33 10.38
N ARG A 68 -10.21 -19.49 9.06
CA ARG A 68 -10.27 -18.36 8.10
C ARG A 68 -11.56 -17.55 8.24
N ARG A 69 -12.70 -18.21 8.47
CA ARG A 69 -14.00 -17.53 8.67
C ARG A 69 -14.03 -16.77 9.99
N ILE A 70 -13.54 -17.37 11.07
CA ILE A 70 -13.43 -16.70 12.38
C ILE A 70 -12.55 -15.46 12.27
N LEU A 71 -11.38 -15.58 11.63
CA LEU A 71 -10.47 -14.47 11.41
C LEU A 71 -11.12 -13.35 10.59
N ALA A 72 -11.85 -13.70 9.52
CA ALA A 72 -12.54 -12.71 8.69
C ALA A 72 -13.57 -11.89 9.49
N VAL A 73 -14.37 -12.53 10.35
CA VAL A 73 -15.34 -11.84 11.21
C VAL A 73 -14.62 -10.90 12.19
N TYR A 74 -13.52 -11.34 12.78
CA TYR A 74 -12.74 -10.52 13.69
C TYR A 74 -12.13 -9.28 13.00
N LEU A 75 -11.56 -9.44 11.80
CA LEU A 75 -11.00 -8.33 11.02
C LEU A 75 -12.07 -7.30 10.63
N GLN A 76 -13.28 -7.75 10.27
CA GLN A 76 -14.41 -6.84 10.00
C GLN A 76 -14.77 -6.01 11.23
N HIS A 77 -14.79 -6.63 12.42
CA HIS A 77 -15.04 -5.94 13.67
C HIS A 77 -13.95 -4.91 13.99
N LEU A 78 -12.67 -5.25 13.79
CA LEU A 78 -11.56 -4.30 13.97
C LEU A 78 -11.69 -3.07 13.04
N GLY A 79 -12.04 -3.29 11.77
CA GLY A 79 -12.21 -2.20 10.80
C GLY A 79 -13.33 -1.22 11.17
N GLN A 80 -14.41 -1.72 11.77
CA GLN A 80 -15.52 -0.90 12.27
C GLN A 80 -15.15 -0.11 13.54
N GLY A 81 -14.22 -0.61 14.34
CA GLY A 81 -13.67 0.09 15.51
C GLY A 81 -12.76 1.27 15.15
N ALA A 82 -12.07 1.20 14.01
CA ALA A 82 -11.18 2.26 13.50
C ALA A 82 -11.92 3.38 12.74
N ALA A 83 -13.21 3.20 12.45
CA ALA A 83 -14.06 4.15 11.73
C ALA A 83 -14.94 5.02 12.66
N GLN A 84 -14.65 5.01 13.97
CA GLN A 84 -15.28 5.80 15.03
C GLN A 84 -14.27 6.81 15.58
#